data_AF-A0A527H7E8-F1
#
_entry.id   AF-A0A527H7E8-F1
#
_cell.length_a   1.000
_cell.length_b   1.000
_cell.length_c   1.000
_cell.angle_alpha   90.00
_cell.angle_beta   90.00
_cell.angle_gamma   90.00
#
_symmetry.space_group_name_H-M   'P 1'
#
loop_
_entity.id
_entity.type
_entity.pdbx_description
1 polymer ?
#
loop_
_entity_poly.entity_id
_entity_poly.type
_entity_poly.pdbx_seq_one_letter_code
_entity_poly.pdbx_strand_id
1 'polypeptide(L)' 'MRLQHILIPAALVSLVAASAYSEETDRYRLEKSDSGFVRIDTQTGAMSICEERSGQLVCKMAADERAAFQDEVDRLQTSM' A
#
# COMPACT_ATOMS: atom_id res chain seq x y z
N MET A 1 -0.82 12.11 -55.42
CA MET A 1 0.49 11.50 -55.12
C MET A 1 1.37 12.52 -54.41
N ARG A 2 2.03 12.07 -53.33
CA ARG A 2 3.13 12.69 -52.57
C ARG A 2 2.78 13.78 -51.53
N LEU A 3 2.28 13.27 -50.41
CA LEU A 3 2.62 13.63 -49.04
C LEU A 3 4.15 13.76 -48.87
N GLN A 4 4.66 14.91 -48.40
CA GLN A 4 6.02 15.16 -47.85
C GLN A 4 6.31 16.68 -47.94
N HIS A 5 6.55 17.48 -46.90
CA HIS A 5 7.10 17.24 -45.57
C HIS A 5 6.56 18.30 -44.61
N ILE A 6 5.95 17.83 -43.52
CA ILE A 6 5.67 18.60 -42.32
C ILE A 6 7.02 18.81 -41.61
N LEU A 7 7.43 20.07 -41.40
CA LEU A 7 8.59 20.41 -40.58
C LEU A 7 8.16 21.41 -39.51
N ILE A 8 7.69 20.86 -38.39
CA ILE A 8 7.45 21.56 -37.13
C ILE A 8 8.75 21.39 -36.31
N PRO A 9 9.52 22.45 -36.01
CA PRO A 9 10.69 22.31 -35.17
C PRO A 9 10.26 22.24 -33.70
N ALA A 10 10.38 21.01 -33.17
CA ALA A 10 10.69 20.61 -31.80
C ALA A 10 10.62 21.70 -30.69
N ALA A 11 9.47 21.79 -30.02
CA ALA A 11 9.41 22.22 -28.64
C ALA A 11 9.84 21.04 -27.74
N LEU A 12 11.12 20.97 -27.39
CA LEU A 12 11.65 20.06 -26.38
C LEU A 12 11.19 20.55 -25.00
N VAL A 13 9.99 20.11 -24.60
CA VAL A 13 9.55 20.17 -23.19
C VAL A 13 10.25 19.02 -22.47
N SER A 14 11.31 19.33 -21.73
CA SER A 14 11.92 18.38 -20.81
C SER A 14 10.93 18.05 -19.69
N LEU A 15 10.26 16.90 -19.79
CA LEU A 15 9.60 16.27 -18.65
C LEU A 15 10.70 15.84 -17.67
N VAL A 16 10.90 16.62 -16.59
CA VAL A 16 11.49 16.07 -15.37
C VAL A 16 10.46 15.11 -14.79
N ALA A 17 10.61 13.83 -15.11
CA ALA A 17 9.95 12.77 -14.38
C ALA A 17 10.59 12.72 -12.99
N ALA A 18 9.96 13.36 -12.00
CA ALA A 18 10.30 13.15 -10.60
C ALA A 18 9.93 11.70 -10.27
N SER A 19 10.92 10.82 -10.26
CA SER A 19 10.76 9.47 -9.74
C SER A 19 10.47 9.58 -8.25
N ALA A 20 9.23 9.31 -7.83
CA ALA A 20 8.92 9.09 -6.43
C ALA A 20 9.67 7.85 -5.98
N TYR A 21 10.81 8.06 -5.31
CA TYR A 21 11.52 6.99 -4.60
C TYR A 21 10.59 6.54 -3.47
N SER A 22 9.94 5.40 -3.65
CA SER A 22 9.34 4.68 -2.53
C SER A 22 10.49 4.07 -1.75
N GLU A 23 10.97 4.75 -0.71
CA GLU A 23 11.95 4.20 0.25
C GLU A 23 11.33 3.12 1.16
N GLU A 24 10.06 2.78 0.96
CA GLU A 24 9.30 1.87 1.82
C GLU A 24 9.00 0.53 1.12
N THR A 25 9.85 0.08 0.20
CA THR A 25 9.63 -1.18 -0.54
C THR A 25 9.73 -2.43 0.34
N ASP A 26 10.19 -2.31 1.59
CA ASP A 26 10.48 -3.44 2.48
C ASP A 26 9.86 -3.33 3.88
N ARG A 27 8.97 -2.35 4.12
CA ARG A 27 8.28 -2.26 5.43
C ARG A 27 7.34 -3.42 5.65
N TYR A 28 6.62 -3.83 4.61
CA TYR A 28 5.64 -4.91 4.74
C TYR A 28 6.16 -6.15 4.04
N ARG A 29 6.42 -7.20 4.82
CA ARG A 29 6.85 -8.50 4.32
C ARG A 29 5.70 -9.49 4.37
N LEU A 30 5.47 -10.20 3.27
CA LEU A 30 4.46 -11.25 3.19
C LEU A 30 5.13 -12.62 3.33
N GLU A 31 4.68 -13.40 4.30
CA GLU A 31 5.15 -14.75 4.56
C GLU A 31 4.02 -15.76 4.40
N LYS A 32 4.35 -16.94 3.90
CA LYS A 32 3.43 -18.07 3.83
C LYS A 32 3.52 -18.87 5.13
N SER A 33 2.40 -19.08 5.81
CA SER A 33 2.29 -19.91 7.01
C SER A 33 1.47 -21.17 6.74
N ASP A 34 1.40 -22.07 7.73
CA ASP A 34 0.59 -23.29 7.64
C ASP A 34 -0.91 -23.01 7.47
N SER A 35 -1.39 -21.87 7.99
CA SER A 35 -2.80 -21.48 7.97
C SER A 35 -3.16 -20.45 6.89
N GLY A 36 -2.19 -19.97 6.10
CA GLY A 36 -2.44 -19.01 5.02
C GLY A 36 -1.27 -18.05 4.81
N PHE A 37 -1.57 -16.76 4.79
CA PHE A 37 -0.58 -15.70 4.59
C PHE A 37 -0.53 -14.78 5.81
N VAL A 38 0.67 -14.32 6.15
CA VAL A 38 0.90 -13.36 7.23
C VAL A 38 1.66 -12.17 6.66
N ARG A 39 1.13 -10.97 6.85
CA ARG A 39 1.83 -9.72 6.59
C ARG A 39 2.50 -9.24 7.87
N ILE A 40 3.78 -8.95 7.80
CA ILE A 40 4.62 -8.49 8.90
C ILE A 40 5.04 -7.04 8.60
N ASP A 41 4.78 -6.12 9.51
CA ASP A 41 5.41 -4.79 9.51
C ASP A 41 6.82 -4.94 10.11
N THR A 42 7.87 -4.75 9.30
CA THR A 42 9.26 -4.92 9.70
C THR A 42 9.76 -3.80 10.61
N GLN A 43 9.04 -2.68 10.73
CA GLN A 43 9.37 -1.60 11.66
C GLN A 43 8.80 -1.84 13.06
N THR A 44 7.55 -2.29 13.15
CA THR A 44 6.85 -2.46 14.43
C THR A 44 6.82 -3.91 14.93
N GLY A 45 7.03 -4.87 14.03
CA GLY A 45 6.83 -6.30 14.29
C GLY A 45 5.36 -6.74 14.27
N ALA A 46 4.42 -5.84 13.97
CA ALA A 46 2.99 -6.16 13.92
C ALA A 46 2.70 -7.19 12.83
N MET A 47 1.87 -8.19 13.16
CA MET A 47 1.51 -9.29 12.27
C MET A 47 0.01 -9.29 11.97
N SER A 48 -0.33 -9.39 10.69
CA SER A 48 -1.71 -9.46 10.19
C SER A 48 -1.92 -10.76 9.42
N ILE A 49 -2.97 -11.51 9.75
CA ILE A 49 -3.36 -12.68 8.94
C ILE A 49 -4.11 -12.19 7.69
N CYS A 50 -3.73 -12.70 6.53
CA CYS A 50 -4.32 -12.37 5.25
C CYS A 50 -5.07 -13.57 4.66
N GLU A 51 -6.25 -13.28 4.11
CA GLU A 51 -7.10 -14.24 3.41
C GLU A 51 -7.16 -13.89 1.93
N GLU A 52 -7.18 -14.89 1.06
CA GLU A 52 -7.43 -14.65 -0.36
C GLU A 52 -8.92 -14.45 -0.61
N ARG A 53 -9.28 -13.31 -1.21
CA ARG A 53 -10.64 -12.95 -1.62
C ARG A 53 -10.60 -12.41 -3.03
N SER A 54 -11.30 -13.08 -3.94
CA SER A 54 -11.40 -12.67 -5.35
C SER A 54 -10.03 -12.48 -6.03
N GLY A 55 -9.07 -13.36 -5.74
CA GLY A 55 -7.71 -13.29 -6.31
C GLY A 55 -6.81 -12.21 -5.70
N GLN A 56 -7.20 -11.60 -4.58
CA GLN A 56 -6.42 -10.61 -3.85
C GLN A 56 -6.24 -11.03 -2.40
N LEU A 57 -5.08 -10.72 -1.80
CA LEU A 57 -4.87 -10.93 -0.38
C LEU A 57 -5.42 -9.76 0.43
N VAL A 58 -6.37 -10.06 1.31
CA VAL A 58 -6.99 -9.09 2.22
C VAL A 58 -6.54 -9.40 3.65
N CYS A 59 -5.73 -8.50 4.22
CA CYS A 59 -5.19 -8.64 5.56
C CYS A 59 -6.14 -8.06 6.61
N LYS A 60 -6.46 -8.85 7.64
CA LYS A 60 -7.20 -8.36 8.81
C LYS A 60 -6.28 -7.52 9.69
N MET A 61 -6.81 -6.49 10.32
CA MET A 61 -6.07 -5.70 11.32
C MET A 61 -5.54 -6.61 12.43
N ALA A 62 -4.37 -6.28 12.98
CA ALA A 62 -3.79 -7.04 14.07
C ALA A 62 -4.75 -7.04 15.28
N ALA A 63 -4.77 -8.13 16.04
CA ALA A 63 -5.79 -8.34 17.06
C ALA A 63 -5.71 -7.31 18.21
N ASP A 64 -4.49 -6.87 18.51
CA ASP A 64 -4.12 -5.83 19.47
C ASP A 64 -4.55 -4.42 19.01
N GLU A 65 -4.33 -4.09 17.74
CA GLU A 65 -4.79 -2.81 17.18
C GLU A 65 -6.31 -2.67 17.26
N ARG A 66 -7.06 -3.76 17.08
CA ARG A 66 -8.53 -3.75 17.23
C ARG A 66 -8.94 -3.45 18.68
N ALA A 67 -8.23 -3.98 19.67
CA ALA A 67 -8.53 -3.71 21.08
C ALA A 67 -8.27 -2.24 21.42
N ALA A 68 -7.11 -1.71 21.03
CA ALA A 68 -6.78 -0.30 21.25
C ALA A 68 -7.77 0.65 20.56
N PHE A 69 -8.22 0.33 19.34
CA PHE A 69 -9.27 1.09 18.66
C PHE A 69 -10.60 1.02 19.39
N GLN A 70 -10.98 -0.14 19.91
CA GLN A 70 -12.23 -0.30 20.65
C GLN A 70 -12.21 0.49 21.96
N ASP A 71 -11.09 0.45 22.68
CA ASP A 71 -10.90 1.23 23.92
C ASP A 71 -11.05 2.75 23.66
N GLU A 72 -10.50 3.24 22.54
CA GLU A 72 -10.64 4.64 22.14
C GLU A 72 -12.09 4.99 21.76
N VAL A 73 -12.80 4.10 21.07
CA VAL A 73 -14.23 4.27 20.77
C VAL A 73 -15.04 4.37 22.06
N ASP A 74 -14.81 3.47 23.01
CA ASP A 74 -15.53 3.45 24.28
C ASP A 74 -15.24 4.71 25.11
N ARG A 75 -13.99 5.18 25.10
CA ARG A 75 -13.57 6.45 25.73
C ARG A 75 -14.31 7.64 25.13
N LEU A 76 -14.36 7.72 23.79
CA LEU A 76 -15.05 8.82 23.09
C LEU A 76 -16.55 8.79 23.36
N GLN A 77 -17.17 7.61 23.36
CA GLN A 77 -18.60 7.45 23.66
C GLN A 77 -18.95 7.88 25.10
N THR A 78 -18.08 7.56 26.06
CA THR A 78 -18.27 7.95 27.47
C THR A 78 -18.01 9.44 27.70
N SER A 79 -17.39 10.13 26.74
CA SER A 79 -17.14 11.57 26.80
C SER A 79 -18.26 12.45 26.24
N MET A 80 -19.33 11.85 25.70
CA MET A 80 -20.55 12.55 25.27
C MET A 80 -21.57 12.70 26.39
#